data_AF-A0A6B2TF79-F1
#
_entry.id   AF-A0A6B2TF79-F1
#
_cell.length_a   1.000
_cell.length_b   1.000
_cell.length_c   1.000
_cell.angle_alpha   90.00
_cell.angle_beta   90.00
_cell.angle_gamma   90.00
#
_symmetry.space_group_name_H-M   'P 1'
#
loop_
_entity.id
_entity.type
_entity.pdbx_description
1 polymer ?
#
loop_
_entity_poly.entity_id
_entity_poly.type
_entity_poly.pdbx_seq_one_letter_code
_entity_poly.pdbx_strand_id
1 'polypeptide(L)'
;MRDYSVDVQAQHNVTLTPGWDVHRLALTFELTGRGNYTVDAPFLASGDLWVHEMPNPASYIGALHAPKGPVGLKPFKVQLVLETAVTDRQLRGLEKLRAGADLVLRAQLSLTALTETKHWPVAQDQEIIRIPHATWSNALTQLDAGAFVDVLIPVTTVEARATGARRIREAKRAIRDGRYEYAVTLARAALDPVREACNTQKVHDQAAKKKAAERDQEERWAVLIQSAFALFSGAPHDDSGTTENFVWTRADAVAAVATAAGLLARLEDRP
;
A
#
# COMPACT_ATOMS: atom_id res chain seq x y z
N MET A 1 -46.36 3.27 2.64
CA MET A 1 -45.74 4.58 2.43
C MET A 1 -44.61 4.68 3.46
N ARG A 2 -43.38 5.09 3.11
CA ARG A 2 -42.35 5.30 4.13
C ARG A 2 -42.70 6.60 4.85
N ASP A 3 -42.94 6.55 6.15
CA ASP A 3 -43.36 7.71 6.94
C ASP A 3 -42.22 8.73 7.13
N TYR A 4 -40.98 8.32 6.82
CA TYR A 4 -39.79 9.15 6.82
C TYR A 4 -38.74 8.65 5.81
N SER A 5 -37.78 9.51 5.48
CA SER A 5 -36.62 9.23 4.62
C SER A 5 -35.35 9.72 5.28
N VAL A 6 -34.22 9.11 4.97
CA VAL A 6 -32.90 9.58 5.40
C VAL A 6 -32.08 9.92 4.17
N ASP A 7 -31.45 11.08 4.22
CA ASP A 7 -30.55 11.61 3.21
C ASP A 7 -29.11 11.47 3.72
N VAL A 8 -28.23 10.85 2.94
CA VAL A 8 -26.82 10.63 3.30
C VAL A 8 -25.93 11.23 2.23
N GLN A 9 -25.15 12.24 2.59
CA GLN A 9 -24.26 12.92 1.66
C GLN A 9 -22.81 12.74 2.09
N ALA A 10 -21.93 12.28 1.21
CA ALA A 10 -20.52 12.20 1.52
C ALA A 10 -19.88 13.59 1.57
N GLN A 11 -19.01 13.80 2.54
CA GLN A 11 -18.10 14.92 2.56
C GLN A 11 -16.81 14.54 1.83
N HIS A 12 -16.14 15.52 1.25
CA HIS A 12 -14.86 15.32 0.56
C HIS A 12 -13.66 15.12 1.51
N ASN A 13 -13.93 14.83 2.79
CA ASN A 13 -12.93 14.68 3.83
C ASN A 13 -12.60 13.21 4.04
N VAL A 14 -11.31 12.90 3.99
CA VAL A 14 -10.77 11.58 4.24
C VAL A 14 -9.69 11.66 5.31
N THR A 15 -9.69 10.71 6.22
CA THR A 15 -8.63 10.58 7.23
C THR A 15 -8.06 9.17 7.17
N LEU A 16 -6.75 9.06 7.10
CA LEU A 16 -6.03 7.80 7.23
C LEU A 16 -5.35 7.76 8.59
N THR A 17 -5.62 6.72 9.38
CA THR A 17 -4.88 6.46 10.63
C THR A 17 -3.94 5.28 10.40
N PRO A 18 -2.63 5.43 10.67
CA PRO A 18 -1.67 4.37 10.46
C PRO A 18 -1.90 3.19 11.41
N GLY A 19 -1.74 1.97 10.88
CA GLY A 19 -1.57 0.73 11.63
C GLY A 19 -0.49 -0.11 10.95
N TRP A 20 -0.15 -1.27 11.51
CA TRP A 20 0.87 -2.15 10.95
C TRP A 20 0.26 -3.02 9.84
N ASP A 21 0.69 -2.85 8.59
CA ASP A 21 0.18 -3.46 7.34
C ASP A 21 -1.30 -3.16 7.00
N VAL A 22 -2.09 -2.75 7.99
CA VAL A 22 -3.52 -2.42 7.91
C VAL A 22 -3.74 -1.06 8.56
N HIS A 23 -4.25 -0.13 7.78
CA HIS A 23 -4.57 1.23 8.18
C HIS A 23 -6.08 1.40 8.31
N ARG A 24 -6.49 2.48 8.96
CA ARG A 24 -7.90 2.84 9.06
C ARG A 24 -8.20 3.98 8.10
N LEU A 25 -9.14 3.76 7.20
CA LEU A 25 -9.70 4.78 6.32
C LEU A 25 -11.03 5.24 6.90
N ALA A 26 -11.10 6.52 7.27
CA ALA A 26 -12.32 7.15 7.76
C ALA A 26 -12.87 8.12 6.71
N LEU A 27 -14.17 8.00 6.44
CA LEU A 27 -14.94 8.86 5.55
C LEU A 27 -16.01 9.58 6.36
N THR A 28 -16.18 10.87 6.09
CA THR A 28 -17.20 11.69 6.77
C THR A 28 -18.42 11.83 5.87
N PHE A 29 -19.60 11.68 6.46
CA PHE A 29 -20.90 11.83 5.83
C PHE A 29 -21.75 12.82 6.62
N GLU A 30 -22.71 13.42 5.96
CA GLU A 30 -23.80 14.17 6.57
C GLU A 30 -25.08 13.38 6.48
N LEU A 31 -25.74 13.22 7.62
CA LEU A 31 -26.99 12.50 7.77
C LEU A 31 -28.11 13.50 8.07
N THR A 32 -29.24 13.41 7.36
CA THR A 32 -30.45 14.19 7.69
C THR A 32 -31.69 13.31 7.61
N GLY A 33 -32.47 13.25 8.69
CA GLY A 33 -33.79 12.62 8.70
C GLY A 33 -34.86 13.59 8.21
N ARG A 34 -35.83 13.11 7.43
CA ARG A 34 -37.01 13.88 7.00
C ARG A 34 -38.27 13.05 7.18
N GLY A 35 -39.37 13.68 7.58
CA GLY A 35 -40.67 13.01 7.77
C GLY A 35 -40.96 12.72 9.24
N ASN A 36 -41.84 11.76 9.49
CA ASN A 36 -42.34 11.40 10.81
C ASN A 36 -41.49 10.27 11.42
N TYR A 37 -40.48 10.64 12.19
CA TYR A 37 -39.61 9.72 12.94
C TYR A 37 -39.41 10.23 14.37
N THR A 38 -39.03 9.34 15.28
CA THR A 38 -38.70 9.75 16.65
C THR A 38 -37.31 10.40 16.64
N VAL A 39 -37.24 11.69 17.01
CA VAL A 39 -35.95 12.41 17.12
C VAL A 39 -35.05 11.68 18.10
N ASP A 40 -33.76 11.54 17.74
CA ASP A 40 -32.76 10.79 18.49
C ASP A 40 -33.05 9.28 18.65
N ALA A 41 -33.97 8.72 17.86
CA ALA A 41 -34.06 7.27 17.75
C ALA A 41 -32.70 6.69 17.31
N PRO A 42 -32.22 5.60 17.94
CA PRO A 42 -30.91 5.05 17.64
C PRO A 42 -30.91 4.21 16.36
N PHE A 43 -30.01 4.55 15.44
CA PHE A 43 -29.77 3.81 14.20
C PHE A 43 -28.34 3.30 14.15
N LEU A 44 -28.18 2.07 13.64
CA LEU A 44 -26.89 1.58 13.21
C LEU A 44 -26.68 2.01 11.76
N ALA A 45 -25.59 2.74 11.51
CA ALA A 45 -25.15 3.08 10.16
C ALA A 45 -23.96 2.19 9.77
N SER A 46 -24.06 1.56 8.61
CA SER A 46 -23.02 0.72 8.03
C SER A 46 -23.07 0.78 6.52
N GLY A 47 -22.10 0.13 5.86
CA GLY A 47 -22.14 0.01 4.42
C GLY A 47 -20.98 -0.79 3.87
N ASP A 48 -20.87 -0.80 2.55
CA ASP A 48 -19.75 -1.40 1.82
C ASP A 48 -19.08 -0.33 0.95
N LEU A 49 -17.76 -0.31 0.95
CA LEU A 49 -16.96 0.62 0.18
C LEU A 49 -16.32 -0.08 -1.02
N TRP A 50 -16.47 0.54 -2.18
CA TRP A 50 -15.99 0.06 -3.46
C TRP A 50 -15.25 1.16 -4.21
N VAL A 51 -14.34 0.76 -5.09
CA VAL A 51 -13.86 1.63 -6.16
C VAL A 51 -15.00 1.87 -7.14
N HIS A 52 -15.24 3.13 -7.53
CA HIS A 52 -16.34 3.46 -8.43
C HIS A 52 -16.12 2.94 -9.87
N GLU A 53 -14.90 3.11 -10.39
CA GLU A 53 -14.57 2.87 -11.81
C GLU A 53 -14.45 1.40 -12.21
N MET A 54 -14.52 0.46 -11.26
CA MET A 54 -14.45 -0.98 -11.54
C MET A 54 -15.68 -1.70 -10.98
N PRO A 55 -16.65 -2.14 -11.78
CA PRO A 55 -17.76 -2.95 -11.29
C PRO A 55 -17.38 -4.44 -11.28
N ASN A 56 -16.30 -4.80 -10.59
CA ASN A 56 -15.91 -6.20 -10.39
C ASN A 56 -15.68 -6.50 -8.89
N PRO A 57 -15.69 -7.77 -8.45
CA PRO A 57 -15.41 -8.11 -7.04
C PRO A 57 -14.04 -7.63 -6.54
N ALA A 58 -13.08 -7.37 -7.46
CA ALA A 58 -11.76 -6.85 -7.13
C ALA A 58 -11.75 -5.34 -6.80
N SER A 59 -12.90 -4.66 -6.93
CA SER A 59 -13.09 -3.25 -6.54
C SER A 59 -13.52 -3.08 -5.08
N TYR A 60 -13.81 -4.18 -4.37
CA TYR A 60 -14.19 -4.13 -2.96
C TYR A 60 -13.02 -3.66 -2.09
N ILE A 61 -13.28 -2.64 -1.28
CA ILE A 61 -12.29 -2.11 -0.33
C ILE A 61 -12.54 -2.71 1.05
N GLY A 62 -13.77 -2.61 1.54
CA GLY A 62 -14.11 -3.13 2.87
C GLY A 62 -15.47 -2.64 3.36
N ALA A 63 -15.90 -3.23 4.48
CA ALA A 63 -17.14 -2.85 5.15
C ALA A 63 -16.91 -1.56 5.94
N LEU A 64 -17.82 -0.60 5.77
CA LEU A 64 -17.92 0.63 6.52
C LEU A 64 -18.73 0.41 7.79
N HIS A 65 -18.21 0.87 8.92
CA HIS A 65 -18.89 0.82 10.20
C HIS A 65 -18.70 2.13 10.97
N ALA A 66 -19.69 2.51 11.77
CA ALA A 66 -19.56 3.62 12.68
C ALA A 66 -18.62 3.22 13.85
N PRO A 67 -17.55 4.00 14.13
CA PRO A 67 -16.60 3.66 15.19
C PRO A 67 -17.13 3.96 16.60
N LYS A 68 -18.17 4.80 16.67
CA LYS A 68 -18.93 5.10 17.89
C LYS A 68 -20.34 4.56 17.67
N GLY A 69 -21.03 4.27 18.78
CA GLY A 69 -22.32 3.58 18.81
C GLY A 69 -23.44 4.22 17.97
N PRO A 70 -24.70 3.82 18.21
CA PRO A 70 -25.82 4.22 17.36
C PRO A 70 -25.93 5.74 17.18
N VAL A 71 -26.33 6.14 15.99
CA VAL A 71 -26.51 7.55 15.61
C VAL A 71 -27.97 7.92 15.79
N GLY A 72 -28.24 9.07 16.41
CA GLY A 72 -29.60 9.62 16.51
C GLY A 72 -29.99 10.36 15.23
N LEU A 73 -31.16 10.07 14.67
CA LEU A 73 -31.69 10.86 13.54
C LEU A 73 -32.14 12.24 14.01
N LYS A 74 -31.76 13.26 13.23
CA LYS A 74 -32.10 14.67 13.48
C LYS A 74 -32.64 15.33 12.21
N PRO A 75 -33.47 16.37 12.35
CA PRO A 75 -34.07 17.08 11.21
C PRO A 75 -33.09 18.02 10.51
N PHE A 76 -31.86 18.10 11.01
CA PHE A 76 -30.76 18.88 10.47
C PHE A 76 -29.55 17.98 10.26
N LYS A 77 -28.58 18.48 9.50
CA LYS A 77 -27.35 17.76 9.15
C LYS A 77 -26.55 17.39 10.39
N VAL A 78 -26.29 16.10 10.56
CA VAL A 78 -25.41 15.54 11.59
C VAL A 78 -24.23 14.87 10.91
N GLN A 79 -23.02 15.09 11.44
CA GLN A 79 -21.84 14.39 10.94
C GLN A 79 -21.83 12.94 11.41
N LEU A 80 -21.57 12.05 10.46
CA LEU A 80 -21.38 10.63 10.65
C LEU A 80 -20.01 10.26 10.10
N VAL A 81 -19.17 9.64 10.92
CA VAL A 81 -17.92 9.04 10.44
C VAL A 81 -18.13 7.54 10.29
N LEU A 82 -17.79 7.00 9.13
CA LEU A 82 -17.71 5.57 8.91
C LEU A 82 -16.27 5.19 8.57
N GLU A 83 -15.81 4.09 9.14
CA GLU A 83 -14.43 3.64 9.00
C GLU A 83 -14.39 2.25 8.36
N THR A 84 -13.30 1.99 7.65
CA THR A 84 -12.95 0.65 7.18
C THR A 84 -11.45 0.42 7.28
N ALA A 85 -11.05 -0.85 7.28
CA ALA A 85 -9.65 -1.25 7.25
C ALA A 85 -9.15 -1.28 5.81
N VAL A 86 -7.97 -0.71 5.57
CA VAL A 86 -7.31 -0.71 4.26
C VAL A 86 -5.87 -1.18 4.40
N THR A 87 -5.48 -2.17 3.62
CA THR A 87 -4.10 -2.68 3.60
C THR A 87 -3.20 -1.79 2.74
N ASP A 88 -1.89 -1.86 2.95
CA ASP A 88 -0.90 -1.25 2.05
C ASP A 88 -1.13 -1.64 0.58
N ARG A 89 -1.49 -2.89 0.33
CA ARG A 89 -1.77 -3.40 -1.03
C ARG A 89 -2.99 -2.70 -1.63
N GLN A 90 -4.04 -2.48 -0.84
CA GLN A 90 -5.22 -1.75 -1.29
C GLN A 90 -4.92 -0.28 -1.52
N LEU A 91 -4.20 0.39 -0.62
CA LEU A 91 -3.77 1.79 -0.80
C LEU A 91 -2.96 1.97 -2.09
N ARG A 92 -1.98 1.10 -2.36
CA ARG A 92 -1.26 1.07 -3.63
C ARG A 92 -2.17 0.85 -4.84
N GLY A 93 -3.14 -0.06 -4.71
CA GLY A 93 -4.11 -0.34 -5.76
C GLY A 93 -4.95 0.89 -6.11
N LEU A 94 -5.39 1.63 -5.08
CA LEU A 94 -6.12 2.90 -5.23
C LEU A 94 -5.24 3.96 -5.89
N GLU A 95 -3.97 4.08 -5.49
CA GLU A 95 -3.04 5.03 -6.12
C GLU A 95 -2.75 4.72 -7.58
N LYS A 96 -2.54 3.45 -7.90
CA LYS A 96 -2.33 3.02 -9.28
C LYS A 96 -3.55 3.31 -10.15
N LEU A 97 -4.76 3.06 -9.63
CA LEU A 97 -6.00 3.32 -10.34
C LEU A 97 -6.18 4.82 -10.60
N ARG A 98 -5.99 5.63 -9.56
CA ARG A 98 -6.16 7.09 -9.62
C ARG A 98 -5.21 7.74 -10.62
N ALA A 99 -3.99 7.20 -10.77
CA ALA A 99 -2.99 7.66 -11.73
C ALA A 99 -2.76 9.19 -11.70
N GLY A 100 -2.83 9.81 -10.52
CA GLY A 100 -2.69 11.26 -10.35
C GLY A 100 -3.99 12.08 -10.38
N ALA A 101 -5.13 11.50 -10.77
CA ALA A 101 -6.45 12.17 -10.80
C ALA A 101 -7.14 12.22 -9.42
N ASP A 102 -8.44 12.52 -9.36
CA ASP A 102 -9.21 12.39 -8.11
C ASP A 102 -9.55 10.92 -7.83
N LEU A 103 -9.61 10.53 -6.55
CA LEU A 103 -10.04 9.18 -6.18
C LEU A 103 -11.57 9.13 -6.14
N VAL A 104 -12.19 8.26 -6.93
CA VAL A 104 -13.65 8.09 -6.95
C VAL A 104 -14.03 6.76 -6.31
N LEU A 105 -14.76 6.84 -5.20
CA LEU A 105 -15.26 5.70 -4.45
C LEU A 105 -16.79 5.65 -4.52
N ARG A 106 -17.33 4.48 -4.26
CA ARG A 106 -18.77 4.26 -4.12
C ARG A 106 -19.04 3.61 -2.77
N ALA A 107 -19.86 4.26 -1.96
CA ALA A 107 -20.36 3.70 -0.71
C ALA A 107 -21.79 3.22 -0.91
N GLN A 108 -22.07 1.97 -0.56
CA GLN A 108 -23.43 1.43 -0.45
C GLN A 108 -23.79 1.41 1.02
N LEU A 109 -24.68 2.31 1.43
CA LEU A 109 -24.97 2.61 2.82
C LEU A 109 -26.30 2.00 3.23
N SER A 110 -26.37 1.56 4.48
CA SER A 110 -27.56 1.04 5.13
C SER A 110 -27.74 1.65 6.51
N LEU A 111 -28.97 2.06 6.80
CA LEU A 111 -29.39 2.55 8.10
C LEU A 111 -30.45 1.63 8.67
N THR A 112 -30.18 1.15 9.87
CA THR A 112 -30.98 0.14 10.53
C THR A 112 -31.47 0.68 11.86
N ALA A 113 -32.79 0.82 12.04
CA ALA A 113 -33.37 1.20 13.31
C ALA A 113 -33.14 0.09 14.36
N LEU A 114 -32.72 0.49 15.55
CA LEU A 114 -32.52 -0.45 16.66
C LEU A 114 -33.76 -0.57 17.57
N THR A 115 -34.69 0.37 17.48
CA THR A 115 -35.87 0.46 18.37
C THR A 115 -37.19 0.50 17.63
N GLU A 116 -37.20 0.84 16.33
CA GLU A 116 -38.42 0.89 15.52
C GLU A 116 -38.65 -0.44 14.79
N THR A 117 -39.69 -1.16 15.18
CA THR A 117 -39.96 -2.56 14.80
C THR A 117 -40.52 -2.78 13.39
N LYS A 118 -40.83 -1.72 12.63
CA LYS A 118 -41.66 -1.85 11.42
C LYS A 118 -40.92 -1.93 10.08
N HIS A 119 -39.63 -1.60 9.97
CA HIS A 119 -38.95 -1.58 8.67
C HIS A 119 -37.46 -1.94 8.83
N TRP A 120 -37.03 -3.00 8.16
CA TRP A 120 -35.64 -3.48 8.16
C TRP A 120 -35.12 -3.64 6.72
N PRO A 121 -33.95 -3.12 6.35
CA PRO A 121 -33.37 -1.84 6.78
C PRO A 121 -34.33 -0.66 6.52
N VAL A 122 -34.13 0.45 7.22
CA VAL A 122 -35.03 1.61 7.16
C VAL A 122 -34.71 2.49 5.95
N ALA A 123 -33.42 2.65 5.65
CA ALA A 123 -32.95 3.35 4.48
C ALA A 123 -31.73 2.65 3.89
N GLN A 124 -31.65 2.70 2.57
CA GLN A 124 -30.49 2.31 1.80
C GLN A 124 -30.19 3.45 0.85
N ASP A 125 -28.91 3.75 0.68
CA ASP A 125 -28.47 4.79 -0.22
C ASP A 125 -27.16 4.39 -0.89
N GLN A 126 -26.87 4.99 -2.03
CA GLN A 126 -25.61 4.80 -2.73
C GLN A 126 -25.00 6.15 -3.03
N GLU A 127 -23.82 6.37 -2.49
CA GLU A 127 -23.12 7.65 -2.62
C GLU A 127 -21.82 7.51 -3.41
N ILE A 128 -21.60 8.42 -4.35
CA ILE A 128 -20.34 8.52 -5.11
C ILE A 128 -19.48 9.59 -4.45
N ILE A 129 -18.34 9.16 -3.92
CA ILE A 129 -17.43 9.99 -3.15
C ILE A 129 -16.26 10.36 -4.06
N ARG A 130 -16.13 11.63 -4.39
CA ARG A 130 -14.99 12.15 -5.14
C ARG A 130 -14.01 12.82 -4.19
N ILE A 131 -12.93 12.13 -3.87
CA ILE A 131 -11.87 12.65 -3.00
C ILE A 131 -10.86 13.40 -3.88
N PRO A 132 -10.70 14.73 -3.70
CA PRO A 132 -9.77 15.51 -4.50
C PRO A 132 -8.33 15.00 -4.36
N HIS A 133 -7.55 15.08 -5.44
CA HIS A 133 -6.14 14.69 -5.44
C HIS A 133 -5.37 15.22 -4.23
N ALA A 134 -5.47 16.53 -3.96
CA ALA A 134 -4.74 17.17 -2.87
C ALA A 134 -5.14 16.61 -1.49
N THR A 135 -6.44 16.40 -1.25
CA THR A 135 -6.93 15.84 0.02
C THR A 135 -6.40 14.42 0.23
N TRP A 136 -6.46 13.59 -0.81
CA TRP A 136 -5.98 12.22 -0.76
C TRP A 136 -4.46 12.15 -0.58
N SER A 137 -3.69 12.95 -1.33
CA SER A 137 -2.23 13.03 -1.20
C SER A 137 -1.79 13.53 0.18
N ASN A 138 -2.52 14.48 0.78
CA ASN A 138 -2.26 14.92 2.14
C ASN A 138 -2.53 13.79 3.16
N ALA A 139 -3.60 13.03 2.99
CA ALA A 139 -3.91 11.90 3.86
C ALA A 139 -2.85 10.78 3.76
N LEU A 140 -2.33 10.50 2.56
CA LEU A 140 -1.21 9.58 2.37
C LEU A 140 0.09 10.12 2.99
N THR A 141 0.37 11.41 2.84
CA THR A 141 1.56 12.04 3.46
C THR A 141 1.52 11.97 4.98
N GLN A 142 0.32 12.08 5.59
CA GLN A 142 0.13 11.91 7.04
C GLN A 142 0.27 10.45 7.49
N LEU A 143 0.01 9.48 6.62
CA LEU A 143 0.34 8.08 6.82
C LEU A 143 1.88 7.87 6.83
N ASP A 144 2.58 8.60 5.95
CA ASP A 144 4.02 8.57 5.67
C ASP A 144 4.89 9.36 6.67
N ALA A 145 4.56 9.39 7.97
CA ALA A 145 5.52 9.82 8.99
C ALA A 145 6.79 8.92 9.06
N GLY A 146 6.86 7.87 8.23
CA GLY A 146 8.10 7.33 7.65
C GLY A 146 7.97 7.27 6.13
N ALA A 147 9.01 7.70 5.39
CA ALA A 147 9.01 7.61 3.93
C ALA A 147 9.17 6.15 3.47
N PHE A 148 8.30 5.68 2.58
CA PHE A 148 8.40 4.35 1.95
C PHE A 148 8.75 4.48 0.47
N VAL A 149 9.56 3.54 -0.05
CA VAL A 149 9.82 3.37 -1.49
C VAL A 149 9.34 1.99 -1.88
N ASP A 150 8.26 1.95 -2.66
CA ASP A 150 7.71 0.70 -3.18
C ASP A 150 8.30 0.38 -4.56
N VAL A 151 9.04 -0.73 -4.64
CA VAL A 151 9.57 -1.25 -5.90
C VAL A 151 8.73 -2.44 -6.36
N LEU A 152 8.02 -2.26 -7.48
CA LEU A 152 7.32 -3.36 -8.15
C LEU A 152 8.33 -4.16 -8.98
N ILE A 153 8.39 -5.47 -8.73
CA ILE A 153 9.21 -6.39 -9.53
C ILE A 153 8.24 -7.31 -10.27
N PRO A 154 8.10 -7.17 -11.60
CA PRO A 154 7.18 -7.99 -12.37
C PRO A 154 7.56 -9.47 -12.27
N VAL A 155 6.56 -10.33 -12.12
CA VAL A 155 6.76 -11.77 -12.27
C VAL A 155 6.84 -12.06 -13.76
N THR A 156 8.06 -12.22 -14.27
CA THR A 156 8.33 -12.46 -15.69
C THR A 156 8.27 -13.95 -16.04
N THR A 157 8.16 -14.28 -17.32
CA THR A 157 8.38 -15.65 -17.83
C THR A 157 9.85 -16.06 -17.82
N VAL A 158 10.79 -15.10 -17.73
CA VAL A 158 12.22 -15.37 -17.56
C VAL A 158 12.47 -15.94 -16.16
N GLU A 159 12.82 -17.22 -16.09
CA GLU A 159 12.92 -18.00 -14.84
C GLU A 159 13.89 -17.37 -13.83
N ALA A 160 15.04 -16.88 -14.29
CA ALA A 160 16.04 -16.24 -13.44
C ALA A 160 15.48 -15.00 -12.71
N ARG A 161 14.76 -14.14 -13.43
CA ARG A 161 14.13 -12.92 -12.88
C ARG A 161 12.98 -13.26 -11.94
N ALA A 162 12.16 -14.26 -12.28
CA ALA A 162 11.10 -14.77 -11.42
C ALA A 162 11.67 -15.34 -10.10
N THR A 163 12.81 -16.04 -10.17
CA THR A 163 13.55 -16.52 -9.00
C THR A 163 14.06 -15.36 -8.15
N GLY A 164 14.62 -14.31 -8.77
CA GLY A 164 15.00 -13.08 -8.08
C GLY A 164 13.82 -12.43 -7.33
N ALA A 165 12.66 -12.30 -7.98
CA ALA A 165 11.45 -11.75 -7.37
C ALA A 165 10.95 -12.60 -6.19
N ARG A 166 11.06 -13.94 -6.28
CA ARG A 166 10.75 -14.86 -5.16
C ARG A 166 11.70 -14.64 -3.98
N ARG A 167 13.01 -14.51 -4.23
CA ARG A 167 14.03 -14.24 -3.20
C ARG A 167 13.76 -12.92 -2.47
N ILE A 168 13.34 -11.87 -3.17
CA ILE A 168 12.93 -10.60 -2.53
C ILE A 168 11.72 -10.78 -1.61
N ARG A 169 10.69 -11.54 -2.03
CA ARG A 169 9.54 -11.85 -1.15
C ARG A 169 9.94 -12.63 0.09
N GLU A 170 10.83 -13.60 -0.05
CA GLU A 170 11.37 -14.39 1.06
C GLU A 170 12.20 -13.52 2.01
N ALA A 171 13.02 -12.60 1.47
CA ALA A 171 13.82 -11.67 2.27
C ALA A 171 12.93 -10.73 3.10
N LYS A 172 11.82 -10.22 2.54
CA LYS A 172 10.83 -9.44 3.31
C LYS A 172 10.25 -10.22 4.48
N ARG A 173 9.96 -11.52 4.29
CA ARG A 173 9.51 -12.39 5.41
C ARG A 173 10.62 -12.58 6.44
N ALA A 174 11.87 -12.80 6.01
CA ALA A 174 13.00 -12.96 6.90
C ALA A 174 13.24 -11.72 7.79
N ILE A 175 13.09 -10.50 7.25
CA ILE A 175 13.16 -9.25 8.04
C ILE A 175 12.10 -9.23 9.13
N ARG A 176 10.85 -9.58 8.78
CA ARG A 176 9.74 -9.64 9.75
C ARG A 176 10.03 -10.66 10.87
N ASP A 177 10.65 -11.78 10.51
CA ASP A 177 10.99 -12.85 11.45
C ASP A 177 12.29 -12.58 12.24
N GLY A 178 12.90 -11.39 12.13
CA GLY A 178 14.14 -11.03 12.82
C GLY A 178 15.43 -11.67 12.25
N ARG A 179 15.34 -12.33 11.09
CA ARG A 179 16.45 -13.05 10.44
C ARG A 179 17.17 -12.17 9.42
N TYR A 180 17.86 -11.14 9.91
CA TYR A 180 18.41 -10.05 9.07
C TYR A 180 19.55 -10.51 8.15
N GLU A 181 20.52 -11.27 8.66
CA GLU A 181 21.61 -11.83 7.85
C GLU A 181 21.08 -12.74 6.74
N TYR A 182 20.10 -13.59 7.04
CA TYR A 182 19.43 -14.41 6.04
C TYR A 182 18.71 -13.57 4.98
N ALA A 183 18.08 -12.45 5.38
CA ALA A 183 17.47 -11.52 4.44
C ALA A 183 18.51 -10.89 3.49
N VAL A 184 19.70 -10.54 3.99
CA VAL A 184 20.80 -10.01 3.18
C VAL A 184 21.34 -11.08 2.23
N THR A 185 21.49 -12.33 2.68
CA THR A 185 21.86 -13.47 1.82
C THR A 185 20.86 -13.65 0.66
N LEU A 186 19.56 -13.56 0.94
CA LEU A 186 18.52 -13.62 -0.10
C LEU A 186 18.57 -12.40 -1.04
N ALA A 187 18.85 -11.20 -0.53
CA ALA A 187 19.01 -9.98 -1.33
C ALA A 187 20.23 -10.08 -2.27
N ARG A 188 21.37 -10.61 -1.78
CA ARG A 188 22.54 -10.92 -2.61
C ARG A 188 22.17 -11.85 -3.75
N ALA A 189 21.52 -12.97 -3.44
CA ALA A 189 21.10 -13.95 -4.43
C ALA A 189 20.09 -13.36 -5.42
N ALA A 190 19.25 -12.41 -5.02
CA ALA A 190 18.34 -11.73 -5.94
C ALA A 190 19.06 -10.87 -7.00
N LEU A 191 20.35 -10.56 -6.81
CA LEU A 191 21.17 -9.84 -7.80
C LEU A 191 21.78 -10.73 -8.88
N ASP A 192 21.80 -12.07 -8.73
CA ASP A 192 22.37 -12.97 -9.75
C ASP A 192 21.78 -12.74 -11.15
N PRO A 193 20.45 -12.66 -11.33
CA PRO A 193 19.83 -12.41 -12.63
C PRO A 193 20.19 -11.03 -13.21
N VAL A 194 20.38 -10.04 -12.34
CA VAL A 194 20.78 -8.68 -12.74
C VAL A 194 22.22 -8.69 -13.27
N ARG A 195 23.11 -9.37 -12.55
CA ARG A 195 24.52 -9.49 -12.93
C ARG A 195 24.68 -10.20 -14.26
N GLU A 196 23.93 -11.28 -14.46
CA GLU A 196 23.93 -12.05 -15.70
C GLU A 196 23.38 -11.22 -16.87
N ALA A 197 22.18 -10.67 -16.74
CA ALA A 197 21.53 -9.90 -17.80
C ALA A 197 22.28 -8.62 -18.20
N CYS A 198 23.04 -8.02 -17.27
CA CYS A 198 23.84 -6.82 -17.54
C CYS A 198 25.30 -7.12 -17.87
N ASN A 199 25.72 -8.39 -17.86
CA ASN A 199 27.12 -8.78 -17.94
C ASN A 199 28.02 -7.98 -16.96
N THR A 200 27.50 -7.77 -15.75
CA THR A 200 28.01 -6.76 -14.81
C THR A 200 29.49 -6.93 -14.53
N GLN A 201 29.98 -8.17 -14.39
CA GLN A 201 31.38 -8.44 -14.07
C GLN A 201 32.32 -7.88 -15.15
N LYS A 202 32.04 -8.18 -16.43
CA LYS A 202 32.85 -7.72 -17.56
C LYS A 202 32.86 -6.19 -17.65
N VAL A 203 31.67 -5.57 -17.56
CA VAL A 203 31.52 -4.11 -17.66
C VAL A 203 32.17 -3.42 -16.46
N HIS A 204 32.03 -3.98 -15.25
CA HIS A 204 32.70 -3.50 -14.05
C HIS A 204 34.22 -3.51 -14.20
N ASP A 205 34.81 -4.61 -14.68
CA ASP A 205 36.26 -4.74 -14.78
C ASP A 205 36.88 -3.80 -15.82
N GLN A 206 36.09 -3.39 -16.82
CA GLN A 206 36.44 -2.30 -17.74
C GLN A 206 36.32 -0.94 -17.05
N ALA A 207 35.19 -0.68 -16.37
CA ALA A 207 34.92 0.57 -15.67
C ALA A 207 35.90 0.86 -14.52
N ALA A 208 36.40 -0.17 -13.85
CA ALA A 208 37.36 -0.08 -12.75
C ALA A 208 38.70 0.53 -13.18
N LYS A 209 39.06 0.44 -14.47
CA LYS A 209 40.27 1.03 -15.04
C LYS A 209 40.11 2.51 -15.41
N LYS A 210 38.87 3.03 -15.40
CA LYS A 210 38.53 4.41 -15.74
C LYS A 210 38.33 5.25 -14.48
N LYS A 211 38.60 6.56 -14.58
CA LYS A 211 38.20 7.52 -13.54
C LYS A 211 36.67 7.61 -13.48
N ALA A 212 36.11 7.91 -12.32
CA ALA A 212 34.66 7.99 -12.14
C ALA A 212 33.97 8.95 -13.13
N ALA A 213 34.62 10.05 -13.50
CA ALA A 213 34.11 11.02 -14.46
C ALA A 213 34.08 10.50 -15.92
N GLU A 214 34.92 9.53 -16.26
CA GLU A 214 35.06 8.97 -17.61
C GLU A 214 34.13 7.78 -17.86
N ARG A 215 33.40 7.34 -16.83
CA ARG A 215 32.48 6.21 -16.91
C ARG A 215 31.17 6.61 -17.55
N ASP A 216 30.73 5.83 -18.52
CA ASP A 216 29.39 5.96 -19.08
C ASP A 216 28.30 5.46 -18.12
N GLN A 217 27.04 5.55 -18.55
CA GLN A 217 25.90 5.16 -17.73
C GLN A 217 25.91 3.65 -17.40
N GLU A 218 26.24 2.79 -18.35
CA GLU A 218 26.24 1.33 -18.11
C GLU A 218 27.37 0.93 -17.17
N GLU A 219 28.55 1.53 -17.33
CA GLU A 219 29.69 1.36 -16.44
C GLU A 219 29.39 1.79 -15.01
N ARG A 220 28.70 2.92 -14.83
CA ARG A 220 28.26 3.38 -13.50
C ARG A 220 27.26 2.42 -12.85
N TRP A 221 26.32 1.89 -13.63
CA TRP A 221 25.40 0.87 -13.13
C TRP A 221 26.11 -0.43 -12.77
N ALA A 222 27.07 -0.87 -13.59
CA ALA A 222 27.86 -2.06 -13.32
C ALA A 222 28.65 -1.93 -12.02
N VAL A 223 29.25 -0.75 -11.77
CA VAL A 223 29.91 -0.45 -10.50
C VAL A 223 28.92 -0.54 -9.32
N LEU A 224 27.75 0.07 -9.41
CA LEU A 224 26.75 0.01 -8.34
C LEU A 224 26.29 -1.44 -8.06
N ILE A 225 25.96 -2.21 -9.10
CA ILE A 225 25.50 -3.60 -8.96
C ILE A 225 26.61 -4.46 -8.34
N GLN A 226 27.85 -4.30 -8.79
CA GLN A 226 28.99 -5.07 -8.28
C GLN A 226 29.28 -4.71 -6.81
N SER A 227 29.25 -3.43 -6.45
CA SER A 227 29.44 -2.99 -5.05
C SER A 227 28.35 -3.51 -4.14
N ALA A 228 27.07 -3.46 -4.56
CA ALA A 228 25.96 -4.03 -3.79
C ALA A 228 26.14 -5.54 -3.59
N PHE A 229 26.48 -6.28 -4.66
CA PHE A 229 26.73 -7.71 -4.56
C PHE A 229 27.90 -8.04 -3.64
N ALA A 230 29.02 -7.32 -3.75
CA ALA A 230 30.19 -7.53 -2.91
C ALA A 230 29.88 -7.27 -1.43
N LEU A 231 29.15 -6.20 -1.11
CA LEU A 231 28.73 -5.91 0.25
C LEU A 231 27.83 -7.01 0.82
N PHE A 232 26.78 -7.40 0.08
CA PHE A 232 25.83 -8.42 0.56
C PHE A 232 26.42 -9.83 0.55
N SER A 233 27.52 -10.05 -0.17
CA SER A 233 28.30 -11.29 -0.10
C SER A 233 28.95 -11.49 1.26
N GLY A 234 29.05 -10.47 2.12
CA GLY A 234 29.49 -10.69 3.49
C GLY A 234 28.52 -11.50 4.36
N ALA A 235 27.23 -11.54 4.02
CA ALA A 235 26.23 -12.24 4.85
C ALA A 235 26.36 -13.77 4.84
N PRO A 236 26.56 -14.45 3.71
CA PRO A 236 26.73 -15.90 3.72
C PRO A 236 28.18 -16.37 3.92
N HIS A 237 29.13 -15.49 4.22
CA HIS A 237 30.56 -15.81 4.33
C HIS A 237 31.10 -15.51 5.73
N ASP A 238 32.01 -16.35 6.20
CA ASP A 238 32.68 -16.24 7.51
C ASP A 238 34.21 -16.21 7.31
N ASP A 239 34.65 -15.32 6.41
CA ASP A 239 36.03 -15.23 5.96
C ASP A 239 36.87 -14.52 7.05
N SER A 240 37.88 -15.21 7.56
CA SER A 240 38.69 -14.71 8.68
C SER A 240 39.37 -13.37 8.37
N GLY A 241 39.30 -12.45 9.34
CA GLY A 241 39.82 -11.08 9.22
C GLY A 241 38.93 -10.12 8.41
N THR A 242 37.78 -10.59 7.91
CA THR A 242 36.86 -9.75 7.12
C THR A 242 35.40 -9.92 7.55
N THR A 243 34.66 -10.87 6.97
CA THR A 243 33.20 -10.97 7.10
C THR A 243 32.76 -11.64 8.41
N GLU A 244 33.67 -12.33 9.11
CA GLU A 244 33.40 -12.98 10.41
C GLU A 244 32.89 -12.02 11.51
N ASN A 245 33.15 -10.72 11.34
CA ASN A 245 32.76 -9.68 12.30
C ASN A 245 31.52 -8.88 11.85
N PHE A 246 30.88 -9.26 10.74
CA PHE A 246 29.75 -8.51 10.21
C PHE A 246 28.49 -8.77 11.05
N VAL A 247 27.86 -7.70 11.52
CA VAL A 247 26.58 -7.77 12.24
C VAL A 247 25.52 -7.08 11.40
N TRP A 248 24.56 -7.87 10.90
CA TRP A 248 23.49 -7.36 10.06
C TRP A 248 22.31 -6.89 10.90
N THR A 249 22.03 -5.59 10.87
CA THR A 249 20.87 -5.03 11.54
C THR A 249 19.62 -5.10 10.67
N ARG A 250 18.46 -4.81 11.28
CA ARG A 250 17.22 -4.61 10.54
C ARG A 250 17.36 -3.54 9.45
N ALA A 251 18.07 -2.45 9.72
CA ALA A 251 18.24 -1.35 8.78
C ALA A 251 19.06 -1.79 7.56
N ASP A 252 20.14 -2.56 7.79
CA ASP A 252 20.99 -3.09 6.72
C ASP A 252 20.20 -4.06 5.83
N ALA A 253 19.41 -4.95 6.44
CA ALA A 253 18.56 -5.87 5.70
C ALA A 253 17.50 -5.16 4.85
N VAL A 254 16.87 -4.09 5.37
CA VAL A 254 15.93 -3.26 4.61
C VAL A 254 16.64 -2.58 3.43
N ALA A 255 17.81 -1.98 3.66
CA ALA A 255 18.60 -1.34 2.61
C ALA A 255 19.04 -2.34 1.52
N ALA A 256 19.47 -3.54 1.91
CA ALA A 256 19.87 -4.59 0.98
C ALA A 256 18.70 -5.05 0.10
N VAL A 257 17.54 -5.31 0.71
CA VAL A 257 16.34 -5.72 -0.01
C VAL A 257 15.85 -4.62 -0.95
N ALA A 258 15.83 -3.36 -0.51
CA ALA A 258 15.43 -2.23 -1.36
C ALA A 258 16.38 -2.05 -2.56
N THR A 259 17.69 -2.15 -2.32
CA THR A 259 18.72 -2.05 -3.37
C THR A 259 18.55 -3.18 -4.39
N ALA A 260 18.44 -4.43 -3.93
CA ALA A 260 18.27 -5.58 -4.81
C ALA A 260 16.95 -5.52 -5.59
N ALA A 261 15.87 -5.08 -4.95
CA ALA A 261 14.58 -4.89 -5.62
C ALA A 261 14.66 -3.85 -6.73
N GLY A 262 15.23 -2.66 -6.46
CA GLY A 262 15.39 -1.59 -7.45
C GLY A 262 16.25 -2.00 -8.64
N LEU A 263 17.36 -2.69 -8.37
CA LEU A 263 18.24 -3.20 -9.42
C LEU A 263 17.60 -4.30 -10.25
N LEU A 264 16.75 -5.15 -9.64
CA LEU A 264 16.00 -6.18 -10.35
C LEU A 264 14.87 -5.60 -11.21
N ALA A 265 14.17 -4.58 -10.73
CA ALA A 265 13.12 -3.88 -11.49
C ALA A 265 13.66 -3.24 -12.78
N ARG A 266 14.93 -2.80 -12.80
CA ARG A 266 15.58 -2.29 -14.03
C ARG A 266 15.68 -3.30 -15.17
N LEU A 267 15.46 -4.60 -14.91
CA LEU A 267 15.42 -5.60 -15.96
C LEU A 267 14.08 -5.64 -16.70
N GLU A 268 13.05 -4.91 -16.25
CA GLU A 268 11.74 -4.87 -16.91
C GLU A 268 11.84 -4.40 -18.36
N ASP A 269 12.66 -3.38 -18.63
CA ASP A 269 12.87 -2.83 -19.98
C ASP A 269 13.89 -3.61 -20.81
N ARG A 270 14.47 -4.70 -20.28
CA ARG A 270 15.48 -5.51 -20.98
C ARG A 270 14.86 -6.82 -21.49
N PRO A 271 15.14 -7.23 -22.74
CA PRO A 271 14.65 -8.50 -23.29
C PRO A 271 15.09 -9.69 -22.44
#